data_AF-A0A662BIB1-F1
#
_entry.id   AF-A0A662BIB1-F1
#
_cell.length_a   1.000
_cell.length_b   1.000
_cell.length_c   1.000
_cell.angle_alpha   90.00
_cell.angle_beta   90.00
_cell.angle_gamma   90.00
#
_symmetry.space_group_name_H-M   'P 1'
#
loop_
_entity.id
_entity.type
_entity.pdbx_description
1 polymer ?
#
loop_
_entity_poly.entity_id
_entity_poly.type
_entity_poly.pdbx_seq_one_letter_code
_entity_poly.pdbx_strand_id
1 'polypeptide(L)'
;KLDGMAIRIPTPTGSLVDLVVNLKTEATKDEITPAMKEAAEGPMKGILEYTEDPIVSVDIIHNPHSSIFDAESTMVLGKTVKVLSWYDNEWGYSARVVDLAERFNF
;
A
#
# COMPACT_ATOMS: atom_id res chain seq x y z
N LYS A 1 -2.99 -18.56 -4.59
CA LYS A 1 -3.43 -18.68 -3.18
C LYS A 1 -4.04 -17.37 -2.65
N LEU A 2 -4.44 -16.45 -3.53
CA LEU A 2 -5.10 -15.20 -3.16
C LEU A 2 -6.46 -15.18 -3.84
N ASP A 3 -7.43 -14.59 -3.16
CA ASP A 3 -8.77 -14.30 -3.65
C ASP A 3 -9.21 -12.96 -3.02
N GLY A 4 -10.23 -12.32 -3.58
CA GLY A 4 -10.64 -11.00 -3.10
C GLY A 4 -11.99 -10.54 -3.63
N MET A 5 -12.44 -9.43 -3.06
CA MET A 5 -13.62 -8.71 -3.52
C MET A 5 -13.33 -7.20 -3.51
N ALA A 6 -14.21 -6.43 -4.15
CA ALA A 6 -14.18 -4.98 -4.10
C ALA A 6 -15.55 -4.47 -3.67
N ILE A 7 -15.57 -3.46 -2.81
CA ILE A 7 -16.77 -2.73 -2.43
C ILE A 7 -16.62 -1.31 -2.97
N ARG A 8 -17.64 -0.83 -3.69
CA ARG A 8 -17.67 0.54 -4.18
C ARG A 8 -18.36 1.43 -3.14
N ILE A 9 -17.73 2.54 -2.83
CA ILE A 9 -18.25 3.58 -1.93
C ILE A 9 -18.40 4.90 -2.71
N PRO A 10 -19.21 5.87 -2.24
CA PRO A 10 -19.42 7.14 -2.94
C PRO A 10 -18.24 8.12 -2.70
N THR A 11 -17.06 7.77 -3.20
CA THR A 11 -15.84 8.60 -3.15
C THR A 11 -15.29 8.72 -4.58
N PRO A 12 -14.97 9.94 -5.07
CA PRO A 12 -14.59 10.14 -6.48
C PRO A 12 -13.22 9.55 -6.82
N THR A 13 -12.25 9.64 -5.92
CA THR A 13 -10.92 9.05 -6.04
C THR A 13 -10.34 8.76 -4.66
N GLY A 14 -9.28 7.98 -4.60
CA GLY A 14 -8.68 7.49 -3.38
C GLY A 14 -9.29 6.16 -2.97
N SER A 15 -8.48 5.12 -3.07
CA SER A 15 -8.83 3.74 -2.76
C SER A 15 -7.85 3.16 -1.73
N LEU A 16 -8.22 2.03 -1.12
CA LEU A 16 -7.29 1.25 -0.29
C LEU A 16 -7.45 -0.24 -0.54
N VAL A 17 -6.37 -0.98 -0.27
CA VAL A 17 -6.34 -2.43 -0.18
C VAL A 17 -6.42 -2.81 1.30
N ASP A 18 -7.34 -3.71 1.62
CA ASP A 18 -7.43 -4.41 2.90
C ASP A 18 -6.96 -5.84 2.72
N LEU A 19 -5.68 -6.10 3.03
CA LEU A 19 -5.05 -7.39 2.82
C LEU A 19 -4.99 -8.19 4.12
N VAL A 20 -5.68 -9.34 4.14
CA VAL A 20 -5.59 -10.32 5.23
C VAL A 20 -4.88 -11.57 4.74
N VAL A 21 -3.80 -11.97 5.41
CA VAL A 21 -2.97 -13.12 5.02
C VAL A 21 -2.56 -13.97 6.22
N ASN A 22 -2.32 -15.25 5.97
CA ASN A 22 -1.66 -16.16 6.91
C ASN A 22 -0.18 -16.29 6.57
N LEU A 23 0.69 -15.85 7.46
CA LEU A 23 2.14 -15.97 7.34
C LEU A 23 2.60 -17.41 7.65
N LYS A 24 3.81 -17.77 7.19
CA LYS A 24 4.40 -19.09 7.46
C LYS A 24 4.77 -19.25 8.94
N THR A 25 5.29 -18.18 9.53
CA THR A 25 5.68 -18.04 10.94
C THR A 25 4.85 -16.96 11.59
N GLU A 26 4.81 -16.96 12.92
CA GLU A 26 4.22 -15.84 13.66
C GLU A 26 5.05 -14.58 13.43
N ALA A 27 4.40 -13.43 13.57
CA ALA A 27 5.02 -12.12 13.49
C ALA A 27 4.32 -11.18 14.47
N THR A 28 4.89 -10.00 14.66
CA THR A 28 4.35 -8.91 15.47
C THR A 28 4.24 -7.63 14.63
N LYS A 29 3.44 -6.66 15.09
CA LYS A 29 3.35 -5.34 14.44
C LYS A 29 4.75 -4.70 14.35
N ASP A 30 5.52 -4.80 15.42
CA ASP A 30 6.87 -4.24 15.55
C ASP A 30 7.93 -4.93 14.66
N GLU A 31 7.64 -6.12 14.12
CA GLU A 31 8.49 -6.75 13.10
C GLU A 31 8.04 -6.38 11.69
N ILE A 32 6.74 -6.21 11.47
CA ILE A 32 6.16 -5.93 10.15
C ILE A 32 6.39 -4.48 9.75
N THR A 33 6.09 -3.52 10.62
CA THR A 33 6.14 -2.11 10.25
C THR A 33 7.55 -1.62 9.90
N PRO A 34 8.63 -2.03 10.59
CA PRO A 34 9.99 -1.65 10.18
C PRO A 34 10.40 -2.30 8.86
N ALA A 35 10.00 -3.55 8.60
CA ALA A 35 10.30 -4.22 7.33
C ALA A 35 9.62 -3.52 6.14
N MET A 36 8.38 -3.03 6.33
CA MET A 36 7.69 -2.24 5.32
C MET A 36 8.34 -0.87 5.10
N LYS A 37 8.79 -0.22 6.18
CA LYS A 37 9.54 1.04 6.11
C LYS A 37 10.87 0.88 5.38
N GLU A 38 11.65 -0.15 5.71
CA GLU A 38 12.91 -0.47 5.03
C GLU A 38 12.69 -0.73 3.53
N ALA A 39 11.63 -1.46 3.17
CA ALA A 39 11.28 -1.68 1.77
C ALA A 39 10.96 -0.35 1.05
N ALA A 40 10.14 0.51 1.68
CA ALA A 40 9.73 1.81 1.14
C ALA A 40 10.92 2.78 0.97
N GLU A 41 11.83 2.82 1.94
CA GLU A 41 13.01 3.71 1.91
C GLU A 41 14.15 3.15 1.03
N GLY A 42 14.15 1.84 0.77
CA GLY A 42 15.18 1.14 0.01
C GLY A 42 14.70 0.67 -1.38
N PRO A 43 14.55 -0.64 -1.60
CA PRO A 43 14.36 -1.21 -2.94
C PRO A 43 13.06 -0.79 -3.63
N MET A 44 12.04 -0.35 -2.87
CA MET A 44 10.75 0.08 -3.40
C MET A 44 10.57 1.60 -3.38
N LYS A 45 11.65 2.36 -3.19
CA LYS A 45 11.61 3.82 -3.14
C LYS A 45 10.98 4.41 -4.40
N GLY A 46 10.01 5.31 -4.20
CA GLY A 46 9.22 5.92 -5.29
C GLY A 46 8.05 5.06 -5.79
N ILE A 47 7.93 3.81 -5.32
CA ILE A 47 6.81 2.90 -5.63
C ILE A 47 5.96 2.66 -4.38
N LEU A 48 6.60 2.35 -3.25
CA LEU A 48 5.98 2.16 -1.95
C LEU A 48 6.32 3.36 -1.05
N GLU A 49 5.29 3.97 -0.47
CA GLU A 49 5.40 4.95 0.60
C GLU A 49 5.01 4.30 1.93
N TYR A 50 5.57 4.78 3.03
CA TYR A 50 5.25 4.33 4.38
C TYR A 50 4.79 5.54 5.19
N THR A 51 3.65 5.42 5.87
CA THR A 51 3.12 6.49 6.73
C THR A 51 2.67 5.97 8.09
N GLU A 52 2.88 6.80 9.10
CA GLU A 52 2.36 6.66 10.48
C GLU A 52 1.29 7.75 10.76
N ASP A 53 1.04 8.63 9.79
CA ASP A 53 0.09 9.73 9.94
C ASP A 53 -1.35 9.21 9.88
N PRO A 54 -2.30 9.78 10.66
CA PRO A 54 -3.71 9.39 10.63
C PRO A 54 -4.41 9.96 9.39
N ILE A 55 -4.08 9.42 8.21
CA ILE A 55 -4.57 9.88 6.91
C ILE A 55 -5.96 9.33 6.56
N VAL A 56 -6.65 10.03 5.66
CA VAL A 56 -7.91 9.62 5.05
C VAL A 56 -7.81 9.66 3.52
N SER A 57 -8.87 9.21 2.82
CA SER A 57 -8.85 9.07 1.35
C SER A 57 -8.54 10.36 0.57
N VAL A 58 -8.85 11.54 1.12
CA VAL A 58 -8.56 12.81 0.44
C VAL A 58 -7.08 13.21 0.52
N ASP A 59 -6.35 12.72 1.52
CA ASP A 59 -4.94 13.10 1.74
C ASP A 59 -4.00 12.46 0.70
N ILE A 60 -4.45 11.38 0.06
CA ILE A 60 -3.66 10.64 -0.93
C ILE A 60 -3.90 11.08 -2.38
N ILE A 61 -4.80 12.05 -2.61
CA ILE A 61 -5.14 12.48 -3.97
C ILE A 61 -3.90 13.10 -4.62
N HIS A 62 -3.60 12.68 -5.85
CA HIS A 62 -2.37 13.03 -6.59
C HIS A 62 -1.07 12.53 -5.93
N ASN A 63 -1.13 11.63 -4.96
CA ASN A 63 0.07 10.94 -4.49
C ASN A 63 0.58 9.98 -5.59
N PRO A 64 1.84 10.11 -6.06
CA PRO A 64 2.32 9.33 -7.20
C PRO A 64 2.75 7.91 -6.83
N HIS A 65 2.79 7.52 -5.55
CA HIS A 65 3.17 6.17 -5.16
C HIS A 65 2.09 5.16 -5.56
N SER A 66 2.51 3.92 -5.83
CA SER A 66 1.59 2.84 -6.19
C SER A 66 0.89 2.23 -4.98
N SER A 67 1.49 2.40 -3.81
CA SER A 67 1.05 1.83 -2.55
C SER A 67 1.58 2.71 -1.43
N ILE A 68 0.71 3.15 -0.54
CA ILE A 68 1.03 3.95 0.64
C ILE A 68 0.65 3.09 1.84
N PHE A 69 1.63 2.50 2.51
CA PHE A 69 1.42 1.58 3.61
C PHE A 69 1.03 2.34 4.88
N ASP A 70 -0.13 2.00 5.43
CA ASP A 70 -0.65 2.57 6.67
C ASP A 70 -0.19 1.72 7.86
N ALA A 71 0.84 2.21 8.56
CA ALA A 71 1.44 1.48 9.67
C ALA A 71 0.50 1.35 10.86
N GLU A 72 -0.31 2.38 11.12
CA GLU A 72 -1.19 2.42 12.28
C GLU A 72 -2.33 1.41 12.18
N SER A 73 -2.83 1.17 10.97
CA SER A 73 -3.88 0.20 10.66
C SER A 73 -3.43 -1.27 10.64
N THR A 74 -2.14 -1.56 10.89
CA THR A 74 -1.63 -2.94 10.93
C THR A 74 -2.15 -3.71 12.13
N MET A 75 -2.75 -4.88 11.89
CA MET A 75 -3.26 -5.78 12.93
C MET A 75 -2.64 -7.17 12.79
N VAL A 76 -2.29 -7.77 13.94
CA VAL A 76 -1.61 -9.07 13.98
C VAL A 76 -2.26 -9.97 15.02
N LEU A 77 -2.57 -11.20 14.62
CA LEU A 77 -3.10 -12.27 15.46
C LEU A 77 -2.35 -13.57 15.16
N GLY A 78 -1.23 -13.78 15.86
CA GLY A 78 -0.34 -14.92 15.62
C GLY A 78 0.24 -14.90 14.22
N LYS A 79 -0.22 -15.83 13.35
CA LYS A 79 0.16 -15.87 11.94
C LYS A 79 -0.76 -15.08 11.02
N THR A 80 -1.93 -14.68 11.49
CA THR A 80 -2.89 -13.91 10.68
C THR A 80 -2.53 -12.43 10.78
N VAL A 81 -2.27 -11.81 9.65
CA VAL A 81 -1.89 -10.39 9.55
C VAL A 81 -2.88 -9.69 8.65
N LYS A 82 -3.31 -8.50 9.07
CA LYS A 82 -4.06 -7.54 8.27
C LYS A 82 -3.22 -6.28 8.09
N VAL A 83 -3.09 -5.82 6.86
CA VAL A 83 -2.46 -4.53 6.53
C VAL A 83 -3.37 -3.73 5.61
N LEU A 84 -3.34 -2.41 5.77
CA LEU A 84 -3.98 -1.50 4.84
C LEU A 84 -2.94 -0.79 4.00
N SER A 85 -3.27 -0.55 2.73
CA SER A 85 -2.48 0.34 1.89
C SER A 85 -3.34 1.18 0.98
N TRP A 86 -3.14 2.49 1.05
CA TRP A 86 -3.84 3.47 0.23
C TRP A 86 -3.19 3.61 -1.14
N TYR A 87 -3.97 4.05 -2.12
CA TYR A 87 -3.48 4.43 -3.43
C TYR A 87 -4.50 5.34 -4.14
N ASP A 88 -4.00 6.37 -4.82
CA ASP A 88 -4.81 7.08 -5.80
C ASP A 88 -4.88 6.18 -7.05
N ASN A 89 -6.06 5.60 -7.28
CA ASN A 89 -6.30 4.67 -8.37
C ASN A 89 -6.17 5.28 -9.77
N GLU A 90 -6.21 6.61 -9.89
CA GLU A 90 -6.00 7.32 -11.15
C GLU A 90 -4.53 7.74 -11.29
N TRP A 91 -4.00 8.42 -10.27
CA TRP A 91 -2.71 9.10 -10.35
C TRP A 91 -1.51 8.17 -10.19
N GLY A 92 -1.51 7.32 -9.16
CA GLY A 92 -0.42 6.39 -8.88
C GLY A 92 -0.22 5.39 -10.02
N TYR A 93 -1.32 4.91 -10.62
CA TYR A 93 -1.27 4.05 -11.79
C TYR A 93 -0.77 4.79 -13.04
N SER A 94 -1.26 6.01 -13.29
CA SER A 94 -0.81 6.82 -14.43
C SER A 94 0.70 7.09 -14.38
N ALA A 95 1.25 7.36 -13.19
CA ALA A 95 2.69 7.49 -12.99
C ALA A 95 3.45 6.20 -13.37
N ARG A 96 2.91 5.01 -13.04
CA ARG A 96 3.52 3.73 -13.46
C ARG A 96 3.48 3.50 -14.96
N VAL A 97 2.46 4.01 -15.65
CA VAL A 97 2.39 3.93 -17.12
C VAL A 97 3.52 4.75 -17.74
N VAL A 98 3.78 5.95 -17.22
CA VAL A 98 4.92 6.78 -17.64
C VAL A 98 6.25 6.07 -17.35
N ASP A 99 6.46 5.61 -16.11
CA ASP A 99 7.67 4.88 -15.72
C ASP A 99 7.92 3.65 -16.62
N LEU A 100 6.85 2.95 -17.00
CA LEU A 100 6.92 1.81 -17.90
C LEU A 100 7.29 2.22 -19.32
N ALA A 101 6.70 3.30 -19.85
CA ALA A 101 7.02 3.80 -21.19
C ALA A 101 8.50 4.24 -21.29
N GLU A 102 9.03 4.92 -20.27
CA GLU A 102 10.45 5.31 -20.21
C GLU A 102 11.39 4.09 -20.26
N ARG A 103 11.01 2.98 -19.61
CA ARG A 103 11.80 1.72 -19.67
C ARG A 103 11.86 1.09 -21.06
N PHE A 104 10.93 1.44 -21.95
CA PHE A 104 10.92 0.99 -23.33
C PHE A 104 11.68 1.94 -24.29
N ASN A 105 12.37 2.97 -23.80
CA ASN A 105 13.16 3.94 -24.58
C ASN A 105 12.37 4.61 -25.72
N PHE A 106 11.22 5.22 -25.41
CA PHE A 106 10.66 6.27 -26.28
C PHE A 106 11.42 7.58 -26.12
#